data_AF-A0AAE0E411-F1
#
_entry.id   AF-A0AAE0E411-F1
#
_cell.length_a   1.000
_cell.length_b   1.000
_cell.length_c   1.000
_cell.angle_alpha   90.00
_cell.angle_beta   90.00
_cell.angle_gamma   90.00
#
_symmetry.space_group_name_H-M   'P 1'
#
loop_
_entity.id
_entity.type
_entity.pdbx_description
1 polymer ?
#
loop_
_entity_poly.entity_id
_entity_poly.type
_entity_poly.pdbx_seq_one_letter_code
_entity_poly.pdbx_strand_id
1 'polypeptide(L)'
;MNRKIADSRWLDRCAVGVLKTFSSVDRVNKRLRDRGFSFTSKYLGGKLMLWSFETEHESEGFVRSNFFWEDTFISMEKGYSSLAYRTRLVWANIRGTPMSHCNETFFKKIGDLLGEFLLIEDDTAQRRRLD
;
A
#
# COMPACT_ATOMS: atom_id res chain seq x y z
N MET A 1 -3.17 32.93 0.88
CA MET A 1 -2.74 31.78 0.06
C MET A 1 -3.95 30.86 -0.10
N ASN A 2 -4.72 31.04 -1.17
CA ASN A 2 -5.97 30.30 -1.42
C ASN A 2 -5.64 28.86 -1.81
N ARG A 3 -5.88 27.89 -0.92
CA ARG A 3 -6.00 26.48 -1.31
C ARG A 3 -7.18 26.40 -2.28
N LYS A 4 -6.90 26.19 -3.57
CA LYS A 4 -7.91 25.70 -4.52
C LYS A 4 -8.58 24.51 -3.86
N ILE A 5 -9.84 24.64 -3.48
CA ILE A 5 -10.71 23.49 -3.21
C ILE A 5 -10.86 22.84 -4.58
N ALA A 6 -9.95 21.92 -4.89
CA ALA A 6 -10.07 21.09 -6.07
C ALA A 6 -11.42 20.36 -5.95
N ASP A 7 -12.19 20.37 -7.03
CA ASP A 7 -13.47 19.68 -7.13
C ASP A 7 -13.32 18.28 -6.55
N SER A 8 -13.84 18.06 -5.35
CA SER A 8 -13.61 16.83 -4.58
C SER A 8 -14.58 15.72 -4.97
N ARG A 9 -15.52 16.01 -5.88
CA ARG A 9 -16.55 15.07 -6.35
C ARG A 9 -15.99 13.82 -7.01
N TRP A 10 -14.78 13.87 -7.56
CA TRP A 10 -14.17 12.66 -8.11
C TRP A 10 -13.85 11.62 -7.02
N LEU A 11 -13.65 12.04 -5.76
CA LEU A 11 -13.45 11.14 -4.62
C LEU A 11 -14.69 10.31 -4.29
N ASP A 12 -15.88 10.79 -4.70
CA ASP A 12 -17.13 10.06 -4.54
C ASP A 12 -17.18 8.81 -5.43
N ARG A 13 -16.26 8.66 -6.38
CA ARG A 13 -16.08 7.44 -7.18
C ARG A 13 -14.90 6.59 -6.74
N CYS A 14 -14.30 6.94 -5.60
CA CYS A 14 -13.12 6.27 -5.08
C CYS A 14 -13.42 5.40 -3.87
N ALA A 15 -12.60 4.36 -3.75
CA ALA A 15 -12.46 3.53 -2.56
C ALA A 15 -10.98 3.48 -2.17
N VAL A 16 -10.70 3.50 -0.86
CA VAL A 16 -9.35 3.37 -0.33
C VAL A 16 -9.29 2.15 0.59
N GLY A 17 -8.35 1.26 0.30
CA GLY A 17 -8.09 0.07 1.08
C GLY A 17 -6.80 0.17 1.89
N VAL A 18 -6.80 -0.42 3.09
CA VAL A 18 -5.60 -0.64 3.89
C VAL A 18 -5.16 -2.10 3.76
N LEU A 19 -4.00 -2.36 3.18
CA LEU A 19 -3.46 -3.71 3.01
C LEU A 19 -3.22 -4.38 4.38
N LYS A 20 -3.38 -5.71 4.44
CA LYS A 20 -2.96 -6.51 5.61
C LYS A 20 -1.45 -6.55 5.76
N THR A 21 -0.75 -6.85 4.67
CA THR A 21 0.71 -6.89 4.55
C THR A 21 1.11 -6.21 3.25
N PHE A 22 2.39 -5.92 3.05
CA PHE A 22 2.83 -5.44 1.74
C PHE A 22 2.75 -6.60 0.72
N SER A 23 1.65 -6.64 -0.04
CA SER A 23 1.35 -7.69 -1.01
C SER A 23 0.87 -7.12 -2.34
N SER A 24 0.94 -7.93 -3.40
CA SER A 24 0.32 -7.57 -4.68
C SER A 24 -1.20 -7.43 -4.54
N VAL A 25 -1.76 -6.48 -5.29
CA VAL A 25 -3.21 -6.24 -5.43
C VAL A 25 -3.80 -6.88 -6.68
N ASP A 26 -3.01 -7.63 -7.45
CA ASP A 26 -3.40 -8.16 -8.75
C ASP A 26 -4.60 -9.10 -8.65
N ARG A 27 -4.73 -9.83 -7.55
CA ARG A 27 -5.88 -10.72 -7.30
C ARG A 27 -7.18 -9.92 -7.20
N VAL A 28 -7.19 -8.83 -6.44
CA VAL A 28 -8.37 -7.95 -6.30
C VAL A 28 -8.68 -7.30 -7.65
N ASN A 29 -7.66 -6.77 -8.33
CA ASN A 29 -7.81 -6.16 -9.64
C ASN A 29 -8.33 -7.13 -10.70
N LYS A 30 -7.87 -8.38 -10.67
CA LYS A 30 -8.35 -9.44 -11.56
C LYS A 30 -9.81 -9.78 -11.27
N ARG A 31 -10.21 -9.99 -10.01
CA ARG A 31 -11.61 -10.26 -9.63
C ARG A 31 -12.57 -9.15 -10.08
N LEU A 32 -12.14 -7.89 -10.00
CA LEU A 32 -12.92 -6.75 -10.48
C LEU A 32 -13.06 -6.77 -12.02
N ARG A 33 -11.95 -6.98 -12.75
CA ARG A 33 -11.98 -7.08 -14.22
C ARG A 33 -12.83 -8.26 -14.71
N ASP A 34 -12.72 -9.42 -14.05
CA ASP A 34 -13.47 -10.63 -14.39
C ASP A 34 -15.00 -10.43 -14.22
N ARG A 35 -15.41 -9.43 -13.43
CA ARG A 35 -16.82 -9.03 -13.26
C ARG A 35 -17.24 -7.80 -14.08
N GLY A 36 -16.37 -7.31 -14.95
CA GLY A 36 -16.68 -6.23 -15.88
C GLY A 36 -16.51 -4.81 -15.34
N PHE A 37 -15.90 -4.63 -14.16
CA PHE A 37 -15.66 -3.29 -13.62
C PHE A 37 -14.56 -2.55 -14.40
N SER A 38 -14.82 -1.29 -14.73
CA SER A 38 -13.82 -0.35 -15.24
C SER A 38 -13.26 0.48 -14.09
N PHE A 39 -11.95 0.40 -13.86
CA PHE A 39 -11.31 1.13 -12.76
C PHE A 39 -9.82 1.38 -13.00
N THR A 40 -9.26 2.32 -12.23
CA THR A 40 -7.80 2.46 -12.06
C THR A 40 -7.44 2.23 -10.60
N SER A 41 -6.27 1.62 -10.35
CA SER A 41 -5.76 1.40 -8.99
C SER A 41 -4.41 2.09 -8.80
N LYS A 42 -4.21 2.79 -7.69
CA LYS A 42 -2.98 3.54 -7.41
C LYS A 42 -2.53 3.36 -5.96
N TYR A 43 -1.23 3.15 -5.77
CA TYR A 43 -0.62 3.15 -4.45
C TYR A 43 -0.54 4.58 -3.90
N LEU A 44 -0.99 4.77 -2.66
CA LEU A 44 -1.02 6.07 -1.98
C LEU A 44 0.10 6.25 -0.95
N GLY A 45 0.89 5.20 -0.68
CA GLY A 45 1.92 5.19 0.35
C GLY A 45 1.58 4.28 1.53
N GLY A 46 2.60 3.76 2.21
CA GLY A 46 2.43 2.84 3.33
C GLY A 46 1.66 1.58 2.92
N LYS A 47 0.52 1.32 3.56
CA LYS A 47 -0.36 0.20 3.17
C LYS A 47 -1.61 0.64 2.39
N LEU A 48 -1.64 1.88 1.89
CA LEU A 48 -2.82 2.46 1.28
C LEU A 48 -2.85 2.26 -0.24
N MET A 49 -4.01 1.81 -0.72
CA MET A 49 -4.32 1.66 -2.14
C MET A 49 -5.63 2.36 -2.45
N LEU A 50 -5.67 3.07 -3.57
CA LEU A 50 -6.85 3.75 -4.11
C LEU A 50 -7.38 2.96 -5.30
N TRP A 51 -8.70 2.82 -5.39
CA TRP A 51 -9.42 2.51 -6.61
C TRP A 51 -10.27 3.70 -7.03
N SER A 52 -10.21 4.07 -8.31
CA SER A 52 -11.12 5.04 -8.91
C SER A 52 -11.97 4.31 -9.95
N PHE A 53 -13.28 4.29 -9.72
CA PHE A 53 -14.28 3.66 -10.57
C PHE A 53 -14.91 4.68 -11.53
N GLU A 54 -15.69 4.19 -12.48
CA GLU A 54 -16.43 5.03 -13.42
C GLU A 54 -17.60 5.74 -12.74
N THR A 55 -18.28 5.04 -11.81
CA THR A 55 -19.44 5.53 -11.05
C THR A 55 -19.28 5.39 -9.54
N GLU A 56 -20.04 6.20 -8.79
CA GLU A 56 -20.11 6.10 -7.33
C GLU A 56 -20.71 4.77 -6.90
N HIS A 57 -21.76 4.31 -7.57
CA HIS A 57 -22.44 3.04 -7.28
C HIS A 57 -21.48 1.84 -7.31
N GLU A 58 -20.59 1.76 -8.30
CA GLU A 58 -19.57 0.70 -8.37
C GLU A 58 -18.61 0.75 -7.18
N SER A 59 -18.15 1.94 -6.82
CA SER A 59 -17.24 2.11 -5.69
C SER A 59 -17.90 1.77 -4.35
N GLU A 60 -19.19 2.10 -4.18
CA GLU A 60 -19.98 1.69 -3.02
C GLU A 60 -20.18 0.17 -2.98
N GLY A 61 -20.48 -0.43 -4.13
CA GLY A 61 -20.60 -1.89 -4.26
C GLY A 61 -19.32 -2.60 -3.89
N PHE A 62 -18.16 -2.08 -4.33
CA PHE A 62 -16.86 -2.62 -3.97
C PHE A 62 -16.56 -2.48 -2.46
N VAL A 63 -16.83 -1.32 -1.87
CA VAL A 63 -16.63 -1.08 -0.43
C VAL A 63 -17.52 -2.02 0.41
N ARG A 64 -18.79 -2.21 0.02
CA ARG A 64 -19.74 -3.07 0.75
C ARG A 64 -19.51 -4.56 0.55
N SER A 65 -18.91 -4.97 -0.57
CA SER A 65 -18.67 -6.36 -0.91
C SER A 65 -17.26 -6.79 -0.50
N ASN A 66 -17.14 -7.25 0.74
CA ASN A 66 -15.88 -7.77 1.31
C ASN A 66 -15.27 -8.91 0.48
N PHE A 67 -16.09 -9.71 -0.21
CA PHE A 67 -15.65 -10.82 -1.08
C PHE A 67 -14.50 -10.45 -2.02
N PHE A 68 -14.48 -9.22 -2.55
CA PHE A 68 -13.44 -8.84 -3.49
C PHE A 68 -12.06 -8.70 -2.86
N TRP A 69 -12.00 -8.24 -1.60
CA TRP A 69 -10.80 -7.65 -1.02
C TRP A 69 -10.45 -8.16 0.38
N GLU A 70 -11.33 -8.90 1.06
CA GLU A 70 -11.14 -9.29 2.47
C GLU A 70 -9.91 -10.15 2.73
N ASP A 71 -9.44 -10.90 1.73
CA ASP A 71 -8.21 -11.69 1.83
C ASP A 71 -6.95 -10.81 1.82
N THR A 72 -7.04 -9.61 1.25
CA THR A 72 -5.90 -8.72 0.97
C THR A 72 -5.91 -7.47 1.84
N PHE A 73 -7.07 -6.96 2.24
CA PHE A 73 -7.25 -5.68 2.93
C PHE A 73 -7.86 -5.85 4.33
N ILE A 74 -7.38 -5.02 5.27
CA ILE A 74 -7.92 -4.89 6.63
C ILE A 74 -9.24 -4.13 6.58
N SER A 75 -9.27 -3.04 5.82
CA SER A 75 -10.44 -2.18 5.66
C SER A 75 -10.50 -1.62 4.24
N MET A 76 -11.71 -1.23 3.85
CA MET A 76 -12.02 -0.52 2.61
C MET A 76 -13.01 0.59 2.95
N GLU A 77 -12.68 1.84 2.59
CA GLU A 77 -13.48 3.03 2.91
C GLU A 77 -13.75 3.86 1.65
N LYS A 78 -14.81 4.67 1.68
CA LYS A 78 -15.13 5.62 0.61
C LYS A 78 -14.24 6.87 0.70
N GLY A 79 -13.77 7.34 -0.45
CA GLY A 79 -12.98 8.57 -0.55
C GLY A 79 -11.63 8.50 0.17
N TYR A 80 -10.99 9.67 0.39
CA TYR A 80 -9.61 9.77 0.91
C TYR A 80 -9.51 10.40 2.33
N SER A 81 -10.63 10.78 2.95
CA SER A 81 -10.62 11.82 4.00
C SER A 81 -10.18 11.39 5.41
N SER A 82 -10.12 10.10 5.73
CA SER A 82 -9.82 9.59 7.10
C SER A 82 -8.48 8.84 7.22
N LEU A 83 -7.98 8.26 6.13
CA LEU A 83 -6.92 7.23 6.16
C LEU A 83 -5.49 7.76 6.04
N ALA A 84 -5.32 9.06 5.76
CA ALA A 84 -4.07 9.65 5.29
C ALA A 84 -2.87 9.65 6.27
N TYR A 85 -2.95 9.05 7.47
CA TYR A 85 -1.98 9.36 8.54
C TYR A 85 -1.28 8.20 9.24
N ARG A 86 -1.48 6.93 8.89
CA ARG A 86 -1.06 5.85 9.81
C ARG A 86 0.18 5.03 9.45
N THR A 87 0.67 5.05 8.21
CA THR A 87 1.85 4.23 7.83
C THR A 87 2.80 4.97 6.90
N ARG A 88 4.11 4.84 7.14
CA ARG A 88 5.16 5.37 6.28
C ARG A 88 6.04 4.22 5.82
N LEU A 89 6.36 4.21 4.52
CA LEU A 89 7.42 3.38 3.99
C LEU A 89 8.73 4.15 4.14
N VAL A 90 9.71 3.53 4.79
CA VAL A 90 11.01 4.17 5.05
C VAL A 90 12.14 3.23 4.69
N TRP A 91 13.22 3.80 4.18
CA TRP A 91 14.51 3.13 4.08
C TRP A 91 15.30 3.37 5.37
N ALA A 92 15.73 2.30 6.02
CA ALA A 92 16.60 2.38 7.19
C ALA A 92 18.05 2.12 6.74
N ASN A 93 18.92 3.11 6.95
CA ASN A 93 20.36 2.95 6.74
C ASN A 93 21.01 2.57 8.09
N ILE A 94 21.65 1.40 8.15
CA ILE A 94 22.30 0.87 9.36
C ILE A 94 23.80 0.89 9.14
N ARG A 95 24.52 1.67 9.96
CA ARG A 95 25.98 1.82 9.88
C ARG A 95 26.70 1.09 10.99
N GLY A 96 27.94 0.71 10.74
CA GLY A 96 28.80 0.04 11.73
C GLY A 96 28.47 -1.44 11.95
N THR A 97 27.66 -2.05 11.07
CA THR A 97 27.36 -3.48 11.13
C THR A 97 28.61 -4.30 10.82
N PRO A 98 29.04 -5.22 11.70
CA PRO A 98 30.13 -6.13 11.39
C PRO A 98 29.82 -6.97 10.14
N MET A 99 30.77 -7.08 9.22
CA MET A 99 30.60 -7.80 7.96
C MET A 99 30.12 -9.25 8.14
N SER A 100 30.55 -9.92 9.22
CA SER A 100 30.11 -11.27 9.57
C SER A 100 28.61 -11.40 9.87
N HIS A 101 27.95 -10.29 10.23
CA HIS A 101 26.53 -10.22 10.58
C HIS A 101 25.70 -9.48 9.52
N CYS A 102 26.33 -8.96 8.46
CA CYS A 102 25.65 -8.28 7.35
C CYS A 102 24.92 -9.29 6.45
N ASN A 103 23.78 -9.80 6.93
CA ASN A 103 22.95 -10.79 6.25
C ASN A 103 21.46 -10.50 6.49
N GLU A 104 20.60 -11.16 5.71
CA GLU A 104 19.16 -10.92 5.74
C GLU A 104 18.53 -11.15 7.12
N THR A 105 18.99 -12.16 7.86
CA THR A 105 18.47 -12.45 9.20
C THR A 105 18.73 -11.29 10.17
N PHE A 106 19.91 -10.67 10.08
CA PHE A 106 20.23 -9.49 10.89
C PHE A 106 19.35 -8.29 10.53
N PHE A 107 19.25 -7.95 9.24
CA PHE A 107 18.44 -6.82 8.78
C PHE A 107 16.96 -6.99 9.10
N LYS A 108 16.44 -8.20 8.93
CA LYS A 108 15.07 -8.54 9.31
C LYS A 108 14.82 -8.30 10.80
N LYS A 109 15.70 -8.79 11.68
CA LYS A 109 15.57 -8.57 13.13
C LYS A 109 15.55 -7.07 13.50
N ILE A 110 16.38 -6.25 12.86
CA ILE A 110 16.36 -4.79 13.10
C ILE A 110 15.09 -4.17 12.53
N GLY A 111 14.69 -4.53 11.32
CA GLY A 111 13.47 -4.05 10.69
C GLY A 111 12.23 -4.37 11.53
N ASP A 112 12.13 -5.59 12.05
CA ASP A 112 11.04 -6.07 12.90
C ASP A 112 10.97 -5.32 14.26
N LEU A 113 12.08 -4.72 14.73
CA LEU A 113 12.09 -3.84 15.91
C LEU A 113 11.57 -2.42 15.60
N LEU A 114 11.72 -1.96 14.36
CA LEU A 114 11.28 -0.63 13.92
C LEU A 114 9.86 -0.63 13.34
N GLY A 115 9.38 -1.77 12.84
CA GLY A 115 8.09 -1.92 12.17
C GLY A 115 7.99 -3.27 11.43
N GLU A 116 7.33 -3.28 10.27
CA GLU A 116 7.29 -4.45 9.39
C GLU A 116 8.50 -4.41 8.44
N PHE A 117 9.39 -5.40 8.53
CA PHE A 117 10.46 -5.57 7.56
C PHE A 117 9.90 -6.01 6.20
N LEU A 118 10.33 -5.34 5.13
CA LEU A 118 9.86 -5.63 3.77
C LEU A 118 10.93 -6.31 2.92
N LEU A 119 12.07 -5.63 2.77
CA LEU A 119 13.14 -6.06 1.88
C LEU A 119 14.46 -5.38 2.23
N ILE A 120 15.53 -5.93 1.66
CA ILE A 120 16.85 -5.32 1.60
C ILE A 120 17.05 -4.80 0.19
N GLU A 121 17.69 -3.62 0.06
CA GLU A 121 18.05 -3.07 -1.24
C GLU A 121 18.96 -4.04 -2.01
N ASP A 122 18.71 -4.23 -3.30
CA ASP A 122 19.41 -5.23 -4.13
C ASP A 122 20.94 -5.08 -4.06
N ASP A 123 21.44 -3.85 -3.98
CA ASP A 123 22.87 -3.57 -3.88
C ASP A 123 23.46 -4.04 -2.55
N THR A 124 22.73 -3.86 -1.44
CA THR A 124 23.12 -4.40 -0.12
C THR A 124 22.99 -5.91 -0.08
N ALA A 125 21.90 -6.47 -0.64
CA ALA A 125 21.68 -7.91 -0.70
C ALA A 125 22.78 -8.63 -1.49
N GLN A 126 23.26 -8.01 -2.57
CA GLN A 126 24.35 -8.52 -3.40
C GLN A 126 25.75 -8.08 -2.93
N ARG A 127 25.85 -7.41 -1.77
CA ARG A 127 27.11 -6.91 -1.20
C ARG A 127 27.91 -5.99 -2.14
N ARG A 128 27.22 -5.33 -3.06
CA ARG A 128 27.79 -4.33 -3.98
C ARG A 128 28.00 -2.98 -3.29
N ARG A 129 27.26 -2.73 -2.20
CA ARG A 129 27.42 -1.57 -1.31
C ARG A 129 27.37 -2.03 0.15
N LEU A 130 28.44 -1.76 0.89
CA LEU A 130 28.67 -2.17 2.28
C LEU A 130 29.07 -0.98 3.16
N ASP A 131 28.92 0.23 2.63
CA ASP A 131 29.42 1.52 3.09
C ASP A 131 28.34 2.42 3.73
#